data_AF-W1Y4C8-F1
#
_entry.id   AF-W1Y4C8-F1
#
_cell.length_a   1.000
_cell.length_b   1.000
_cell.length_c   1.000
_cell.angle_alpha   90.00
_cell.angle_beta   90.00
_cell.angle_gamma   90.00
#
_symmetry.space_group_name_H-M   'P 1'
#
loop_
_entity.id
_entity.type
_entity.pdbx_description
1 polymer ?
#
loop_
_entity_poly.entity_id
_entity_poly.type
_entity_poly.pdbx_seq_one_letter_code
_entity_poly.pdbx_strand_id
1 'polypeptide(L)'
;MYEAAGGDKKFYREGVFVNGAAQGYLIDKKTADQYKITNIAQLKDPKIAKLFDTNGDGKADLTGCNPGWGCEGAINHQLAAYGLTNTVTHNQGNYAAMMA
;
A
#
# COMPACT_ATOMS: atom_id res chain seq x y z
N MET A 1 3.21 -13.11 -11.85
CA MET A 1 2.91 -12.33 -13.08
C MET A 1 3.72 -12.81 -14.26
N TYR A 2 5.06 -12.75 -14.23
CA TYR A 2 5.92 -13.17 -15.35
C TYR A 2 5.76 -14.66 -15.76
N GLU A 3 5.91 -15.58 -14.81
CA GLU A 3 5.74 -17.03 -15.08
C GLU A 3 4.32 -17.36 -15.57
N ALA A 4 3.31 -16.79 -14.92
CA ALA A 4 1.91 -16.96 -15.30
C ALA A 4 1.59 -16.45 -16.72
N ALA A 5 2.37 -15.49 -17.23
CA ALA A 5 2.23 -14.97 -18.59
C ALA A 5 2.96 -15.82 -19.66
N GLY A 6 3.64 -16.90 -19.26
CA GLY A 6 4.35 -17.82 -20.15
C GLY A 6 5.88 -17.76 -20.06
N GLY A 7 6.43 -16.94 -19.18
CA GLY A 7 7.87 -16.90 -18.85
C GLY A 7 8.78 -16.83 -20.08
N ASP A 8 9.94 -17.49 -19.99
CA ASP A 8 10.95 -17.52 -21.06
C ASP A 8 10.45 -18.17 -22.37
N LYS A 9 9.34 -18.92 -22.32
CA LYS A 9 8.74 -19.52 -23.54
C LYS A 9 8.09 -18.47 -24.44
N LYS A 10 7.76 -17.30 -23.90
CA LYS A 10 7.09 -16.21 -24.63
C LYS A 10 7.86 -14.89 -24.60
N PHE A 11 8.72 -14.68 -23.61
CA PHE A 11 9.43 -13.42 -23.42
C PHE A 11 10.93 -13.65 -23.28
N TYR A 12 11.75 -12.79 -23.86
CA TYR A 12 13.17 -12.71 -23.55
C TYR A 12 13.40 -11.72 -22.39
N ARG A 13 14.17 -12.11 -21.37
CA ARG A 13 14.55 -11.22 -20.27
C ARG A 13 15.96 -11.56 -19.79
N GLU A 14 16.88 -10.61 -19.88
CA GLU A 14 18.28 -10.79 -19.48
C GLU A 14 18.78 -9.59 -18.67
N GLY A 15 19.67 -9.86 -17.71
CA GLY A 15 20.30 -8.84 -16.89
C GLY A 15 19.33 -8.12 -15.93
N VAL A 16 19.80 -7.01 -15.35
CA VAL A 16 18.98 -6.12 -14.54
C VAL A 16 19.15 -4.69 -15.02
N PHE A 17 18.08 -4.12 -15.55
CA PHE A 17 18.14 -2.78 -16.13
C PHE A 17 18.19 -1.67 -15.08
N VAL A 18 17.40 -1.81 -14.00
CA VAL A 18 17.39 -0.87 -12.87
C VAL A 18 17.45 -1.65 -11.57
N ASN A 19 18.42 -1.32 -10.71
CA ASN A 19 18.60 -1.88 -9.38
C ASN A 19 18.32 -0.84 -8.30
N GLY A 20 17.93 -1.29 -7.11
CA GLY A 20 17.74 -0.42 -5.94
C GLY A 20 16.40 0.34 -5.91
N ALA A 21 15.44 0.00 -6.78
CA ALA A 21 14.08 0.49 -6.64
C ALA A 21 13.44 -0.06 -5.35
N ALA A 22 12.64 0.76 -4.66
CA ALA A 22 12.03 0.43 -3.38
C ALA A 22 10.51 0.65 -3.40
N GLN A 23 9.81 -0.08 -2.53
CA GLN A 23 8.38 0.05 -2.30
C GLN A 23 8.12 -0.01 -0.79
N GLY A 24 7.09 0.68 -0.30
CA GLY A 24 6.75 0.67 1.12
C GLY A 24 5.57 1.57 1.45
N TYR A 25 5.23 1.59 2.75
CA TYR A 25 4.20 2.45 3.32
C TYR A 25 4.85 3.55 4.13
N LEU A 26 4.26 4.74 4.08
CA LEU A 26 4.77 5.92 4.76
C LEU A 26 3.61 6.61 5.50
N ILE A 27 3.96 7.28 6.58
CA ILE A 27 3.10 8.20 7.33
C ILE A 27 3.88 9.48 7.61
N ASP A 28 3.20 10.56 7.98
CA ASP A 28 3.88 11.80 8.35
C ASP A 28 4.73 11.60 9.62
N LYS A 29 5.91 12.21 9.63
CA LYS A 29 6.88 12.05 10.73
C LYS A 29 6.34 12.55 12.07
N LYS A 30 5.53 13.61 12.08
CA LYS A 30 4.99 14.21 13.31
C LYS A 30 4.10 13.20 14.04
N THR A 31 3.17 12.57 13.33
CA THR A 31 2.28 11.55 13.90
C THR A 31 3.06 10.31 14.31
N ALA A 32 4.02 9.88 13.47
CA ALA A 32 4.91 8.74 13.79
C ALA A 32 5.64 8.95 15.12
N ASP A 33 6.26 10.12 15.32
CA ASP A 33 7.04 10.44 16.51
C ASP A 33 6.15 10.63 17.76
N GLN A 34 4.96 11.23 17.60
CA GLN A 34 4.02 11.50 18.68
C GLN A 34 3.41 10.21 19.24
N TYR A 35 2.98 9.30 18.37
CA TYR A 35 2.29 8.05 18.75
C TYR A 35 3.21 6.82 18.72
N LYS A 36 4.51 7.01 18.45
CA LYS A 36 5.52 5.94 18.33
C LYS A 36 5.08 4.86 17.32
N ILE A 37 4.59 5.30 16.16
CA ILE A 37 4.16 4.40 15.08
C ILE A 37 5.39 4.03 14.27
N THR A 38 5.76 2.76 14.32
CA THR A 38 6.95 2.21 13.64
C THR A 38 6.62 1.01 12.76
N ASN A 39 5.40 0.47 12.85
CA ASN A 39 4.95 -0.67 12.08
C ASN A 39 3.48 -0.52 11.65
N ILE A 40 3.16 -0.90 10.41
CA ILE A 40 1.80 -0.84 9.86
C ILE A 40 0.80 -1.66 10.67
N ALA A 41 1.23 -2.72 11.36
CA ALA A 41 0.36 -3.53 12.21
C ALA A 41 -0.27 -2.72 13.37
N GLN A 42 0.29 -1.57 13.75
CA GLN A 42 -0.31 -0.68 14.75
C GLN A 42 -1.62 -0.04 14.25
N LEU A 43 -1.86 0.04 12.94
CA LEU A 43 -3.14 0.49 12.38
C LEU A 43 -4.27 -0.52 12.59
N LYS A 44 -4.02 -1.69 13.19
CA LYS A 44 -5.09 -2.56 13.71
C LYS A 44 -5.86 -1.92 14.84
N ASP A 45 -5.24 -1.02 15.61
CA ASP A 45 -5.94 -0.25 16.63
C ASP A 45 -6.78 0.84 15.94
N PRO A 46 -8.12 0.81 16.08
CA PRO A 46 -8.98 1.83 15.48
C PRO A 46 -8.64 3.25 15.92
N LYS A 47 -8.07 3.44 17.12
CA LYS A 47 -7.65 4.77 17.60
C LYS A 47 -6.46 5.31 16.81
N ILE A 48 -5.53 4.44 16.41
CA ILE A 48 -4.39 4.81 15.57
C ILE A 48 -4.82 4.96 14.12
N ALA A 49 -5.66 4.06 13.61
CA ALA A 49 -6.18 4.15 12.25
C ALA A 49 -6.96 5.45 12.00
N LYS A 50 -7.78 5.86 12.98
CA LYS A 50 -8.58 7.10 12.92
C LYS A 50 -7.75 8.38 12.82
N LEU A 51 -6.45 8.35 13.17
CA LEU A 51 -5.55 9.49 12.95
C LEU A 51 -5.36 9.79 11.45
N PHE A 52 -5.59 8.80 10.59
CA PHE A 52 -5.44 8.86 9.14
C PHE A 52 -6.78 8.72 8.41
N ASP A 53 -7.91 8.87 9.12
CA ASP A 53 -9.25 8.90 8.54
C ASP A 53 -9.53 10.31 8.00
N THR A 54 -9.78 10.40 6.71
CA THR A 54 -10.03 11.65 5.98
C THR A 54 -11.49 11.81 5.56
N ASN A 55 -12.29 10.73 5.63
CA ASN A 55 -13.67 10.70 5.13
C ASN A 55 -14.73 10.49 6.25
N GLY A 56 -14.30 10.19 7.47
CA GLY A 56 -15.13 10.04 8.66
C GLY A 56 -15.72 8.65 8.90
N ASP A 57 -15.32 7.63 8.13
CA ASP A 57 -15.83 6.25 8.28
C ASP A 57 -15.16 5.45 9.42
N GLY A 58 -14.14 6.03 10.06
CA GLY A 58 -13.39 5.42 11.17
C GLY A 58 -12.21 4.56 10.75
N LYS A 59 -11.88 4.48 9.45
CA LYS A 59 -10.76 3.71 8.91
C LYS A 59 -9.67 4.65 8.37
N ALA A 60 -8.43 4.20 8.43
CA ALA A 60 -7.32 4.91 7.81
C ALA A 60 -7.46 4.88 6.28
N ASP A 61 -7.36 6.04 5.65
CA ASP A 61 -7.40 6.20 4.20
C ASP A 61 -5.99 6.01 3.61
N LEU A 62 -5.72 4.82 3.08
CA LEU A 62 -4.47 4.53 2.39
C LEU A 62 -4.59 4.95 0.91
N THR A 63 -3.95 6.05 0.55
CA THR A 63 -3.71 6.41 -0.86
C THR A 63 -2.83 5.35 -1.51
N GLY A 64 -3.41 4.53 -2.37
CA GLY A 64 -2.74 3.37 -2.94
C GLY A 64 -2.51 3.45 -4.44
N CYS A 65 -2.60 2.29 -5.08
CA CYS A 65 -2.26 2.16 -6.49
C CYS A 65 -3.47 2.28 -7.41
N ASN A 66 -3.23 2.79 -8.62
CA ASN A 66 -4.22 2.79 -9.67
C ASN A 66 -4.64 1.34 -10.02
N PRO A 67 -5.91 1.10 -10.36
CA PRO A 67 -6.37 -0.21 -10.80
C PRO A 67 -5.54 -0.79 -11.95
N GLY A 68 -5.19 -2.07 -11.85
CA GLY A 68 -4.38 -2.80 -12.84
C GLY A 68 -2.86 -2.72 -12.63
N TRP A 69 -2.38 -1.93 -11.67
CA TRP A 69 -0.95 -1.89 -11.33
C TRP A 69 -0.56 -3.06 -10.45
N GLY A 70 0.66 -3.58 -10.60
CA GLY A 70 1.15 -4.70 -9.79
C GLY A 70 1.13 -4.43 -8.27
N CYS A 71 1.30 -3.17 -7.87
CA CYS A 71 1.24 -2.78 -6.46
C CYS A 71 -0.19 -2.79 -5.90
N GLU A 72 -1.23 -2.74 -6.73
CA GLU A 72 -2.61 -2.90 -6.29
C GLU A 72 -2.80 -4.27 -5.63
N GLY A 73 -2.39 -5.33 -6.32
CA GLY A 73 -2.45 -6.70 -5.82
C GLY A 73 -1.57 -6.90 -4.58
N ALA A 74 -0.38 -6.30 -4.55
CA ALA A 74 0.51 -6.37 -3.39
C ALA A 74 -0.12 -5.72 -2.14
N ILE A 75 -0.69 -4.53 -2.27
CA ILE A 75 -1.36 -3.83 -1.16
C ILE A 75 -2.56 -4.63 -0.67
N ASN A 76 -3.44 -5.06 -1.58
CA ASN A 76 -4.63 -5.83 -1.22
C ASN A 76 -4.28 -7.13 -0.49
N HIS A 77 -3.26 -7.85 -0.98
CA HIS A 77 -2.75 -9.04 -0.32
C HIS A 77 -2.22 -8.74 1.09
N GLN A 78 -1.41 -7.69 1.24
CA GLN A 78 -0.80 -7.32 2.53
C GLN A 78 -1.83 -6.83 3.55
N LEU A 79 -2.82 -6.01 3.15
CA LEU A 79 -3.89 -5.58 4.05
C LEU A 79 -4.69 -6.77 4.60
N ALA A 80 -4.98 -7.77 3.76
CA ALA A 80 -5.63 -9.00 4.19
C ALA A 80 -4.72 -9.85 5.10
N ALA A 81 -3.48 -10.13 4.67
CA ALA A 81 -2.54 -10.95 5.42
C ALA A 81 -2.16 -10.34 6.78
N TYR A 82 -2.09 -9.02 6.86
CA TYR A 82 -1.82 -8.31 8.10
C TYR A 82 -3.08 -8.05 8.92
N GLY A 83 -4.28 -8.42 8.47
CA GLY A 83 -5.52 -8.24 9.22
C GLY A 83 -5.92 -6.78 9.41
N LEU A 84 -5.68 -5.94 8.40
CA LEU A 84 -5.92 -4.49 8.41
C LEU A 84 -7.20 -4.09 7.68
N THR A 85 -7.89 -5.02 7.00
CA THR A 85 -9.08 -4.72 6.18
C THR A 85 -10.21 -4.05 6.95
N ASN A 86 -10.28 -4.25 8.27
CA ASN A 86 -11.30 -3.67 9.13
C ASN A 86 -11.00 -2.23 9.57
N THR A 87 -9.73 -1.80 9.48
CA THR A 87 -9.28 -0.49 9.99
C THR A 87 -8.57 0.35 8.94
N VAL A 88 -8.29 -0.20 7.76
CA VAL A 88 -7.63 0.51 6.65
C VAL A 88 -8.46 0.32 5.38
N THR A 89 -8.66 1.40 4.64
CA THR A 89 -9.30 1.40 3.32
C THR A 89 -8.24 1.71 2.27
N HIS A 90 -8.13 0.84 1.26
CA HIS A 90 -7.25 1.06 0.12
C HIS A 90 -7.98 1.93 -0.90
N ASN A 91 -7.67 3.22 -0.91
CA ASN A 91 -8.22 4.16 -1.88
C ASN A 91 -7.47 4.00 -3.20
N GLN A 92 -8.16 3.38 -4.15
CA GLN A 92 -7.70 3.12 -5.50
C GLN A 92 -8.31 4.19 -6.42
N GLY A 93 -7.45 5.01 -7.03
CA GLY A 93 -7.90 6.12 -7.85
C GLY A 93 -6.77 6.70 -8.69
N ASN A 94 -7.03 7.76 -9.44
CA ASN A 94 -5.98 8.45 -10.17
C ASN A 94 -5.03 9.12 -9.16
N TYR A 95 -3.79 8.64 -9.10
CA TYR A 95 -2.74 9.12 -8.20
C TYR A 95 -2.63 10.66 -8.12
N ALA A 96 -2.76 11.36 -9.24
CA ALA A 96 -2.72 12.83 -9.26
C ALA A 96 -3.91 13.49 -8.54
N ALA A 97 -5.09 12.86 -8.59
CA ALA A 97 -6.29 13.33 -7.90
C ALA A 97 -6.31 12.98 -6.41
N MET A 98 -5.56 11.94 -5.99
CA MET A 98 -5.51 11.51 -4.60
C MET A 98 -4.39 12.17 -3.78
N MET A 99 -3.44 12.83 -4.44
CA MET A 99 -2.38 13.63 -3.79
C MET A 99 -2.68 15.15 -3.79
N ALA A 100 -3.72 15.58 -4.49
CA ALA A 100 -4.17 16.97 -4.54
C ALA A 100 -4.99 17.32 -3.29
#